data_AF-A0A6N6WT54-F1
#
_entry.id   AF-A0A6N6WT54-F1
#
_cell.length_a   1.000
_cell.length_b   1.000
_cell.length_c   1.000
_cell.angle_alpha   90.00
_cell.angle_beta   90.00
_cell.angle_gamma   90.00
#
_symmetry.space_group_name_H-M   'P 1'
#
loop_
_entity.id
_entity.type
_entity.pdbx_description
1 polymer ?
#
loop_
_entity_poly.entity_id
_entity_poly.type
_entity_poly.pdbx_seq_one_letter_code
_entity_poly.pdbx_strand_id
1 'polypeptide(L)'
;MLVKTPVNPLLQWLNMFFSRRSLSGADGRALYAYRCTDTEYESLAELLRTYAPRSYPRTIFISYSDVLFSIYAAEFIRRTHTVGHPKWDTILDSINWKVPYVHRQKLVNDGIRYWKRKIRNLGQASGYLHTLACEGGLPIRMIENESGYLITYFRRIYQALRGQSSQYPAAKIAQELGDTIPVTMQNELVYEIAGEFCETLCRLLSEQPPQSSDPVSALRKLSPDWHLQLPLVLPEANAAEVVRRLLSQSSEIRSASSLQVERIWVDVDDS
;
A
#
# COMPACT_ATOMS: atom_id res chain seq x y z
N MET A 1 -26.45 -12.67 -41.93
CA MET A 1 -25.09 -12.67 -41.34
C MET A 1 -25.13 -11.81 -40.08
N LEU A 2 -25.04 -12.42 -38.89
CA LEU A 2 -24.87 -11.67 -37.64
C LEU A 2 -23.47 -11.05 -37.65
N VAL A 3 -23.40 -9.74 -37.81
CA VAL A 3 -22.17 -8.98 -37.60
C VAL A 3 -21.82 -9.18 -36.11
N LYS A 4 -20.80 -10.00 -35.83
CA LYS A 4 -20.26 -10.10 -34.46
C LYS A 4 -19.81 -8.70 -34.07
N THR A 5 -20.48 -8.09 -33.12
CA THR A 5 -20.06 -6.82 -32.53
C THR A 5 -18.61 -6.96 -32.10
N PRO A 6 -17.68 -6.07 -32.53
CA PRO A 6 -16.30 -6.18 -32.11
C PRO A 6 -16.24 -6.11 -30.59
N VAL A 7 -15.68 -7.16 -29.98
CA VAL A 7 -15.53 -7.25 -28.51
C VAL A 7 -14.60 -6.12 -28.08
N ASN A 8 -15.02 -5.31 -27.09
CA ASN A 8 -14.17 -4.27 -26.55
C ASN A 8 -12.92 -4.94 -25.92
N PRO A 9 -11.71 -4.67 -26.44
CA PRO A 9 -10.50 -5.35 -26.01
C PRO A 9 -10.10 -5.01 -24.56
N LEU A 10 -10.43 -3.81 -24.08
CA LEU A 10 -10.21 -3.41 -22.69
C LEU A 10 -11.15 -4.17 -21.75
N LEU A 11 -12.42 -4.33 -22.15
CA LEU A 11 -13.37 -5.14 -21.39
C LEU A 11 -12.95 -6.62 -21.36
N GLN A 12 -12.45 -7.15 -22.48
CA GLN A 12 -11.96 -8.52 -22.54
C GLN A 12 -10.80 -8.74 -21.58
N TRP A 13 -9.80 -7.83 -21.58
CA TRP A 13 -8.68 -7.89 -20.64
C TRP A 13 -9.16 -7.81 -19.19
N LEU A 14 -10.10 -6.89 -18.89
CA LEU A 14 -10.66 -6.73 -17.54
C LEU A 14 -11.38 -8.00 -17.06
N ASN A 15 -12.17 -8.64 -17.93
CA ASN A 15 -12.86 -9.88 -17.60
C ASN A 15 -11.88 -11.04 -17.35
N MET A 16 -10.78 -11.10 -18.12
CA MET A 16 -9.70 -12.08 -17.86
C MET A 16 -8.99 -11.80 -16.54
N PHE A 17 -8.77 -10.52 -16.21
CA PHE A 17 -8.18 -10.12 -14.94
C PHE A 17 -9.05 -10.59 -13.76
N PHE A 18 -10.37 -10.42 -13.85
CA PHE A 18 -11.29 -10.92 -12.82
C PHE A 18 -11.40 -12.45 -12.77
N SER A 19 -11.48 -13.12 -13.92
CA SER A 19 -11.67 -14.57 -13.96
C SER A 19 -10.50 -15.34 -13.36
N ARG A 20 -9.26 -14.88 -13.57
CA ARG A 20 -8.06 -15.43 -12.93
C ARG A 20 -8.08 -15.38 -11.40
N ARG A 21 -8.94 -14.53 -10.83
CA ARG A 21 -9.12 -14.31 -9.40
C ARG A 21 -10.45 -14.87 -8.88
N SER A 22 -11.19 -15.59 -9.73
CA SER A 22 -12.53 -16.09 -9.42
C SER A 22 -13.50 -14.97 -8.99
N LEU A 23 -13.33 -13.77 -9.55
CA LEU A 23 -14.19 -12.62 -9.29
C LEU A 23 -15.16 -12.40 -10.46
N SER A 24 -16.36 -11.93 -10.15
CA SER A 24 -17.36 -11.52 -11.16
C SER A 24 -17.23 -10.04 -11.54
N GLY A 25 -16.42 -9.27 -10.80
CA GLY A 25 -16.20 -7.85 -11.02
C GLY A 25 -15.49 -7.21 -9.84
N ALA A 26 -15.41 -5.88 -9.85
CA ALA A 26 -14.85 -5.12 -8.74
C ALA A 26 -15.70 -5.28 -7.47
N ASP A 27 -15.04 -5.48 -6.33
CA ASP A 27 -15.66 -5.79 -5.04
C ASP A 27 -15.29 -4.80 -3.92
N GLY A 28 -14.56 -3.74 -4.25
CA GLY A 28 -14.23 -2.66 -3.30
C GLY A 28 -12.94 -2.86 -2.52
N ARG A 29 -12.22 -3.97 -2.72
CA ARG A 29 -10.85 -4.11 -2.21
C ARG A 29 -9.93 -3.08 -2.89
N ALA A 30 -8.88 -2.66 -2.20
CA ALA A 30 -7.88 -1.78 -2.77
C ALA A 30 -7.20 -2.41 -4.00
N LEU A 31 -6.71 -1.60 -4.95
CA LEU A 31 -6.18 -2.12 -6.21
C LEU A 31 -5.00 -3.10 -6.02
N TYR A 32 -4.12 -2.85 -5.04
CA TYR A 32 -3.03 -3.75 -4.67
C TYR A 32 -3.50 -5.15 -4.26
N ALA A 33 -4.72 -5.26 -3.71
CA ALA A 33 -5.28 -6.53 -3.24
C ALA A 33 -5.81 -7.41 -4.37
N TYR A 34 -5.86 -6.89 -5.60
CA TYR A 34 -6.02 -7.72 -6.78
C TYR A 34 -4.71 -8.40 -7.20
N ARG A 35 -3.53 -8.01 -6.68
CA ARG A 35 -2.24 -8.67 -7.02
C ARG A 35 -2.02 -8.80 -8.52
N CYS A 36 -1.98 -7.67 -9.23
CA CYS A 36 -1.65 -7.66 -10.65
C CYS A 36 -0.26 -8.28 -10.85
N THR A 37 -0.19 -9.35 -11.64
CA THR A 37 1.09 -10.03 -11.92
C THR A 37 1.95 -9.20 -12.85
N ASP A 38 3.24 -9.52 -12.95
CA ASP A 38 4.13 -8.83 -13.90
C ASP A 38 3.66 -9.01 -15.35
N THR A 39 3.24 -10.22 -15.71
CA THR A 39 2.69 -10.52 -17.04
C THR A 39 1.39 -9.76 -17.32
N GLU A 40 0.53 -9.58 -16.32
CA GLU A 40 -0.68 -8.76 -16.45
C GLU A 40 -0.34 -7.28 -16.59
N TYR A 41 0.59 -6.78 -15.78
CA TYR A 41 1.04 -5.40 -15.84
C TYR A 41 1.63 -5.04 -17.21
N GLU A 42 2.49 -5.90 -17.76
CA GLU A 42 3.10 -5.71 -19.08
C GLU A 42 2.06 -5.75 -20.20
N SER A 43 1.18 -6.77 -20.19
CA SER A 43 0.11 -6.88 -21.19
C SER A 43 -0.89 -5.72 -21.11
N LEU A 44 -1.17 -5.22 -19.90
CA LEU A 44 -2.01 -4.04 -19.70
C LEU A 44 -1.36 -2.78 -20.26
N ALA A 45 -0.06 -2.59 -20.02
CA ALA A 45 0.68 -1.45 -20.54
C ALA A 45 0.66 -1.43 -22.08
N GLU A 46 0.89 -2.56 -22.73
CA GLU A 46 0.81 -2.69 -24.18
C GLU A 46 -0.60 -2.43 -24.72
N LEU A 47 -1.61 -2.96 -24.04
CA LEU A 47 -3.01 -2.73 -24.39
C LEU A 47 -3.36 -1.24 -24.32
N LEU A 48 -2.99 -0.55 -23.25
CA LEU A 48 -3.25 0.88 -23.10
C LEU A 48 -2.50 1.72 -24.13
N ARG A 49 -1.27 1.37 -24.50
CA ARG A 49 -0.54 2.02 -25.61
C ARG A 49 -1.27 1.86 -26.94
N THR A 50 -1.72 0.64 -27.23
CA THR A 50 -2.43 0.31 -28.49
C THR A 50 -3.73 1.10 -28.62
N TYR A 51 -4.44 1.27 -27.50
CA TYR A 51 -5.73 1.94 -27.43
C TYR A 51 -5.63 3.33 -26.79
N ALA A 52 -4.57 4.07 -27.13
CA ALA A 52 -4.36 5.40 -26.62
C ALA A 52 -5.52 6.35 -26.95
N PRO A 53 -5.88 7.29 -26.03
CA PRO A 53 -6.92 8.27 -26.27
C PRO A 53 -6.62 9.09 -27.53
N ARG A 54 -7.62 9.24 -28.39
CA ARG A 54 -7.50 10.12 -29.57
C ARG A 54 -7.73 11.55 -29.12
N SER A 55 -6.82 12.44 -29.51
CA SER A 55 -6.86 13.85 -29.11
C SER A 55 -7.03 14.74 -30.34
N TYR A 56 -8.24 14.81 -30.93
CA TYR A 56 -8.71 15.89 -31.83
C TYR A 56 -10.13 15.56 -32.36
N PRO A 57 -11.09 16.51 -32.40
CA PRO A 57 -11.11 17.83 -31.75
C PRO A 57 -11.42 17.74 -30.24
N ARG A 58 -11.74 16.56 -29.74
CA ARG A 58 -11.95 16.25 -28.31
C ARG A 58 -11.16 15.01 -27.93
N THR A 59 -10.81 14.89 -26.66
CA THR A 59 -10.19 13.67 -26.12
C THR A 59 -11.26 12.58 -26.02
N ILE A 60 -11.09 11.49 -26.78
CA ILE A 60 -12.02 10.35 -26.77
C ILE A 60 -11.30 9.14 -26.20
N PHE A 61 -11.89 8.57 -25.15
CA PHE A 61 -11.45 7.34 -24.52
C PHE A 61 -12.31 6.17 -24.99
N ILE A 62 -11.69 5.02 -25.21
CA ILE A 62 -12.44 3.77 -25.38
C ILE A 62 -13.03 3.38 -24.02
N SER A 63 -14.26 2.84 -23.98
CA SER A 63 -14.87 2.42 -22.72
C SER A 63 -13.93 1.49 -21.93
N TYR A 64 -13.90 1.65 -20.61
CA TYR A 64 -12.99 0.99 -19.65
C TYR A 64 -11.54 1.52 -19.63
N SER A 65 -11.21 2.57 -20.40
CA SER A 65 -9.88 3.21 -20.32
C SER A 65 -9.56 3.75 -18.93
N ASP A 66 -10.54 4.37 -18.28
CA ASP A 66 -10.49 4.86 -16.90
C ASP A 66 -10.25 3.75 -15.89
N VAL A 67 -10.99 2.65 -16.01
CA VAL A 67 -10.90 1.48 -15.13
C VAL A 67 -9.50 0.86 -15.18
N LEU A 68 -9.01 0.62 -16.40
CA LEU A 68 -7.73 0.00 -16.66
C LEU A 68 -6.55 0.93 -16.38
N PHE A 69 -6.71 2.23 -16.67
CA PHE A 69 -5.72 3.23 -16.30
C PHE A 69 -5.52 3.29 -14.79
N SER A 70 -6.58 3.17 -13.97
CA SER A 70 -6.44 3.18 -12.51
C SER A 70 -5.57 2.02 -11.99
N ILE A 71 -5.75 0.79 -12.49
CA ILE A 71 -4.86 -0.33 -12.14
C ILE A 71 -3.44 -0.03 -12.61
N TYR A 72 -3.28 0.36 -13.88
CA TYR A 72 -1.98 0.58 -14.47
C TYR A 72 -1.18 1.64 -13.70
N ALA A 73 -1.83 2.77 -13.39
CA ALA A 73 -1.19 3.88 -12.70
C ALA A 73 -0.81 3.53 -11.26
N ALA A 74 -1.69 2.82 -10.53
CA ALA A 74 -1.38 2.32 -9.19
C ALA A 74 -0.18 1.37 -9.19
N GLU A 75 -0.14 0.41 -10.13
CA GLU A 75 0.98 -0.51 -10.30
C GLU A 75 2.26 0.19 -10.74
N PHE A 76 2.16 1.16 -11.67
CA PHE A 76 3.31 1.95 -12.12
C PHE A 76 3.94 2.69 -10.96
N ILE A 77 3.14 3.38 -10.13
CA ILE A 77 3.64 4.11 -8.96
C ILE A 77 4.32 3.13 -7.99
N ARG A 78 3.67 2.01 -7.64
CA ARG A 78 4.23 0.98 -6.76
C ARG A 78 5.61 0.47 -7.22
N ARG A 79 5.79 0.31 -8.54
CA ARG A 79 7.00 -0.29 -9.15
C ARG A 79 8.14 0.71 -9.38
N THR A 80 7.82 1.98 -9.59
CA THR A 80 8.80 2.98 -10.06
C THR A 80 9.07 4.10 -9.06
N HIS A 81 8.14 4.36 -8.13
CA HIS A 81 8.25 5.48 -7.23
C HIS A 81 9.26 5.21 -6.11
N THR A 82 10.12 6.20 -5.85
CA THR A 82 11.18 6.12 -4.84
C THR A 82 11.12 7.27 -3.84
N VAL A 83 10.92 8.50 -4.32
CA VAL A 83 10.93 9.73 -3.49
C VAL A 83 9.91 10.75 -4.01
N GLY A 84 9.33 11.51 -3.08
CA GLY A 84 8.49 12.68 -3.38
C GLY A 84 7.05 12.31 -3.74
N HIS A 85 6.40 13.11 -4.58
CA HIS A 85 5.06 12.81 -5.08
C HIS A 85 5.11 12.21 -6.48
N PRO A 86 4.22 11.24 -6.80
CA PRO A 86 4.02 10.79 -8.17
C PRO A 86 3.71 11.95 -9.11
N LYS A 87 4.09 11.81 -10.38
CA LYS A 87 3.84 12.82 -11.41
C LYS A 87 2.97 12.24 -12.52
N TRP A 88 2.03 13.03 -13.01
CA TRP A 88 1.15 12.62 -14.11
C TRP A 88 1.93 12.24 -15.36
N ASP A 89 2.86 13.11 -15.77
CA ASP A 89 3.52 12.97 -17.06
C ASP A 89 4.37 11.69 -17.09
N THR A 90 5.03 11.31 -15.98
CA THR A 90 5.77 10.04 -15.91
C THR A 90 4.90 8.80 -16.12
N ILE A 91 3.64 8.83 -15.67
CA ILE A 91 2.69 7.70 -15.81
C ILE A 91 2.07 7.70 -17.21
N LEU A 92 1.77 8.88 -17.76
CA LEU A 92 1.15 9.00 -19.08
C LEU A 92 2.15 8.70 -20.20
N ASP A 93 3.39 9.19 -20.07
CA ASP A 93 4.46 9.00 -21.04
C ASP A 93 4.86 7.51 -21.15
N SER A 94 4.82 6.74 -20.05
CA SER A 94 5.15 5.30 -20.08
C SER A 94 4.18 4.44 -20.92
N ILE A 95 2.99 4.98 -21.22
CA ILE A 95 1.98 4.40 -22.12
C ILE A 95 1.68 5.30 -23.33
N ASN A 96 2.52 6.30 -23.61
CA ASN A 96 2.38 7.23 -24.74
C ASN A 96 1.02 7.96 -24.80
N TRP A 97 0.41 8.24 -23.64
CA TRP A 97 -0.87 8.92 -23.56
C TRP A 97 -0.71 10.43 -23.53
N LYS A 98 -1.44 11.14 -24.41
CA LYS A 98 -1.53 12.61 -24.38
C LYS A 98 -2.89 13.05 -23.86
N VAL A 99 -3.04 13.04 -22.54
CA VAL A 99 -4.28 13.41 -21.84
C VAL A 99 -4.18 14.83 -21.27
N PRO A 100 -5.04 15.78 -21.72
CA PRO A 100 -5.12 17.11 -21.14
C PRO A 100 -5.44 17.08 -19.65
N TYR A 101 -4.87 18.02 -18.88
CA TYR A 101 -5.01 18.07 -17.42
C TYR A 101 -6.47 17.99 -16.95
N VAL A 102 -7.37 18.72 -17.63
CA VAL A 102 -8.81 18.76 -17.37
C VAL A 102 -9.51 17.39 -17.42
N HIS A 103 -8.92 16.41 -18.12
CA HIS A 103 -9.47 15.06 -18.22
C HIS A 103 -8.83 14.07 -17.25
N ARG A 104 -7.64 14.37 -16.70
CA ARG A 104 -6.89 13.46 -15.81
C ARG A 104 -7.65 13.17 -14.51
N GLN A 105 -8.27 14.20 -13.92
CA GLN A 105 -9.07 14.06 -12.70
C GLN A 105 -10.31 13.19 -12.93
N LYS A 106 -11.05 13.46 -14.02
CA LYS A 106 -12.23 12.68 -14.40
C LYS A 106 -11.86 11.22 -14.68
N LEU A 107 -10.77 10.98 -15.41
CA LEU A 107 -10.25 9.65 -15.72
C LEU A 107 -10.04 8.83 -14.45
N VAL A 108 -9.37 9.39 -13.44
CA VAL A 108 -9.14 8.69 -12.17
C VAL A 108 -10.40 8.58 -11.34
N ASN A 109 -11.21 9.65 -11.26
CA ASN A 109 -12.46 9.62 -10.51
C ASN A 109 -13.40 8.49 -10.97
N ASP A 110 -13.62 8.39 -12.28
CA ASP A 110 -14.54 7.42 -12.86
C ASP A 110 -13.98 5.99 -12.73
N GLY A 111 -12.67 5.80 -12.94
CA GLY A 111 -12.00 4.53 -12.74
C GLY A 111 -12.05 4.08 -11.28
N ILE A 112 -11.65 4.91 -10.31
CA ILE A 112 -11.69 4.60 -8.88
C ILE A 112 -13.13 4.29 -8.42
N ARG A 113 -14.12 5.01 -8.93
CA ARG A 113 -15.53 4.72 -8.66
C ARG A 113 -15.96 3.36 -9.18
N TYR A 114 -15.52 2.95 -10.37
CA TYR A 114 -15.77 1.59 -10.89
C TYR A 114 -15.24 0.52 -9.93
N TRP A 115 -14.07 0.74 -9.36
CA TRP A 115 -13.46 -0.15 -8.36
C TRP A 115 -14.17 -0.14 -7.00
N LYS A 116 -15.27 0.61 -6.86
CA LYS A 116 -16.02 0.83 -5.60
C LYS A 116 -15.16 1.46 -4.51
N ARG A 117 -14.17 2.25 -4.92
CA ARG A 117 -13.26 3.00 -4.06
C ARG A 117 -13.65 4.48 -4.08
N LYS A 118 -13.09 5.26 -3.15
CA LYS A 118 -13.31 6.71 -3.05
C LYS A 118 -11.99 7.44 -3.27
N ILE A 119 -12.07 8.63 -3.88
CA ILE A 119 -10.94 9.55 -3.92
C ILE A 119 -10.60 9.95 -2.48
N ARG A 120 -9.32 9.86 -2.13
CA ARG A 120 -8.81 10.30 -0.83
C ARG A 120 -8.76 11.81 -0.79
N ASN A 121 -9.19 12.39 0.33
CA ASN A 121 -9.28 13.84 0.50
C ASN A 121 -7.91 14.42 0.87
N LEU A 122 -7.09 14.73 -0.15
CA LEU A 122 -5.81 15.41 0.03
C LEU A 122 -5.67 16.58 -0.95
N GLY A 123 -6.39 17.68 -0.68
CA GLY A 123 -6.50 18.81 -1.62
C GLY A 123 -7.11 18.40 -2.98
N GLN A 124 -7.43 19.38 -3.84
CA GLN A 124 -8.17 19.08 -5.08
C GLN A 124 -7.31 18.42 -6.18
N ALA A 125 -6.05 18.85 -6.36
CA ALA A 125 -5.20 18.38 -7.47
C ALA A 125 -4.30 17.19 -7.11
N SER A 126 -3.71 17.20 -5.91
CA SER A 126 -2.84 16.14 -5.38
C SER A 126 -3.59 14.87 -5.01
N GLY A 127 -4.87 14.99 -4.63
CA GLY A 127 -5.69 13.88 -4.14
C GLY A 127 -5.82 12.71 -5.12
N TYR A 128 -5.84 12.95 -6.43
CA TYR A 128 -6.00 11.88 -7.43
C TYR A 128 -4.76 10.99 -7.57
N LEU A 129 -3.57 11.58 -7.70
CA LEU A 129 -2.32 10.82 -7.77
C LEU A 129 -2.01 10.15 -6.44
N HIS A 130 -2.29 10.86 -5.34
CA HIS A 130 -2.18 10.31 -4.00
C HIS A 130 -3.10 9.11 -3.80
N THR A 131 -4.36 9.19 -4.27
CA THR A 131 -5.29 8.05 -4.27
C THR A 131 -4.71 6.87 -5.05
N LEU A 132 -4.25 7.07 -6.28
CA LEU A 132 -3.66 6.00 -7.09
C LEU A 132 -2.44 5.37 -6.41
N ALA A 133 -1.60 6.19 -5.78
CA ALA A 133 -0.44 5.72 -5.04
C ALA A 133 -0.86 4.84 -3.86
N CYS A 134 -1.82 5.28 -3.05
CA CYS A 134 -2.31 4.49 -1.93
C CYS A 134 -3.03 3.21 -2.39
N GLU A 135 -3.77 3.27 -3.49
CA GLU A 135 -4.41 2.10 -4.09
C GLU A 135 -3.38 1.09 -4.63
N GLY A 136 -2.16 1.53 -4.97
CA GLY A 136 -1.03 0.66 -5.28
C GLY A 136 -0.35 0.03 -4.06
N GLY A 137 -0.61 0.52 -2.85
CA GLY A 137 0.13 0.09 -1.66
C GLY A 137 1.56 0.65 -1.61
N LEU A 138 2.37 0.16 -0.67
CA LEU A 138 3.70 0.69 -0.44
C LEU A 138 4.64 0.36 -1.62
N PRO A 139 5.37 1.35 -2.17
CA PRO A 139 6.30 1.10 -3.27
C PRO A 139 7.39 0.08 -2.88
N ILE A 140 7.63 -0.91 -3.76
CA ILE A 140 8.53 -2.03 -3.45
C ILE A 140 9.98 -1.56 -3.20
N ARG A 141 10.43 -0.56 -3.96
CA ARG A 141 11.77 0.01 -3.86
C ARG A 141 12.01 0.72 -2.52
N MET A 142 10.95 1.25 -1.91
CA MET A 142 11.04 1.83 -0.56
C MET A 142 11.28 0.74 0.49
N ILE A 143 10.68 -0.44 0.31
CA ILE A 143 10.88 -1.59 1.20
C ILE A 143 12.30 -2.14 1.08
N GLU A 144 12.80 -2.33 -0.15
CA GLU A 144 14.12 -2.91 -0.39
C GLU A 144 15.27 -2.04 0.13
N ASN A 145 15.19 -0.72 -0.12
CA ASN A 145 16.27 0.21 0.24
C ASN A 145 16.31 0.55 1.74
N GLU A 146 15.16 0.54 2.43
CA GLU A 146 15.01 1.09 3.79
C GLU A 146 14.34 0.11 4.77
N SER A 147 14.43 -1.21 4.50
CA SER A 147 13.71 -2.25 5.23
C SER A 147 13.85 -2.17 6.75
N GLY A 148 15.03 -1.77 7.26
CA GLY A 148 15.29 -1.62 8.69
C GLY A 148 14.49 -0.48 9.35
N TYR A 149 14.53 0.72 8.75
CA TYR A 149 13.80 1.89 9.25
C TYR A 149 12.29 1.67 9.18
N LEU A 150 11.79 1.12 8.06
CA LEU A 150 10.36 0.85 7.88
C LEU A 150 9.80 -0.16 8.89
N ILE A 151 10.54 -1.24 9.20
CA ILE A 151 10.09 -2.20 10.21
C ILE A 151 10.03 -1.56 11.60
N THR A 152 11.03 -0.77 11.97
CA THR A 152 11.03 -0.04 13.25
C THR A 152 9.87 0.96 13.33
N TYR A 153 9.61 1.66 12.23
CA TYR A 153 8.52 2.62 12.10
C TYR A 153 7.14 1.96 12.20
N PHE A 154 6.88 0.91 11.43
CA PHE A 154 5.62 0.14 11.53
C PHE A 154 5.42 -0.45 12.92
N ARG A 155 6.49 -0.90 13.58
CA ARG A 155 6.41 -1.38 14.97
C ARG A 155 5.96 -0.28 15.92
N ARG A 156 6.52 0.92 15.83
CA ARG A 156 6.14 2.06 16.69
C ARG A 156 4.68 2.45 16.47
N ILE A 157 4.24 2.53 15.22
CA ILE A 157 2.82 2.82 14.88
C ILE A 157 1.91 1.73 15.45
N TYR A 158 2.24 0.46 15.23
CA TYR A 158 1.48 -0.68 15.73
C TYR A 158 1.35 -0.67 17.27
N GLN A 159 2.44 -0.37 17.98
CA GLN A 159 2.43 -0.24 19.45
C GLN A 159 1.56 0.93 19.91
N ALA A 160 1.66 2.09 19.26
CA ALA A 160 0.83 3.24 19.58
C ALA A 160 -0.67 2.95 19.36
N LEU A 161 -1.03 2.30 18.24
CA LEU A 161 -2.40 1.88 17.95
C LEU A 161 -2.97 0.93 19.01
N ARG A 162 -2.16 -0.02 19.49
CA ARG A 162 -2.57 -0.97 20.55
C ARG A 162 -2.76 -0.32 21.92
N GLY A 163 -2.06 0.78 22.19
CA GLY A 163 -2.12 1.51 23.45
C GLY A 163 -3.26 2.54 23.53
N GLN A 164 -3.91 2.84 22.41
CA GLN A 164 -4.96 3.85 22.36
C GLN A 164 -6.35 3.25 22.58
N SER A 165 -7.15 3.97 23.36
CA SER A 165 -8.57 3.69 23.61
C SER A 165 -9.51 4.55 22.74
N SER A 166 -8.98 5.56 22.05
CA SER A 166 -9.72 6.49 21.17
C SER A 166 -9.53 6.18 19.68
N GLN A 167 -10.51 6.57 18.85
CA GLN A 167 -10.46 6.48 17.37
C GLN A 167 -9.53 7.52 16.72
N TYR A 168 -8.28 7.62 17.17
CA TYR A 168 -7.33 8.52 16.51
C TYR A 168 -6.89 7.92 15.17
N PRO A 169 -6.86 8.69 14.07
CA PRO A 169 -6.53 8.14 12.76
C PRO A 169 -5.10 7.56 12.71
N ALA A 170 -4.96 6.32 12.22
CA ALA A 170 -3.65 5.67 12.11
C ALA A 170 -2.62 6.47 11.28
N ALA A 171 -3.08 7.17 10.24
CA ALA A 171 -2.23 8.05 9.43
C ALA A 171 -1.68 9.25 10.24
N LYS A 172 -2.41 9.75 11.24
CA LYS A 172 -1.93 10.84 12.12
C LYS A 172 -0.87 10.35 13.09
N ILE A 173 -1.05 9.16 13.66
CA ILE A 173 -0.03 8.49 14.47
C ILE A 173 1.25 8.27 13.63
N ALA A 174 1.08 7.79 12.40
CA ALA A 174 2.19 7.61 11.48
C ALA A 174 2.93 8.93 11.23
N GLN A 175 2.18 10.01 10.92
CA GLN A 175 2.75 11.35 10.74
C GLN A 175 3.55 11.84 11.96
N GLU A 176 3.03 11.67 13.17
CA GLU A 176 3.70 12.07 14.43
C GLU A 176 4.99 11.29 14.67
N LEU A 177 5.03 10.02 14.26
CA LEU A 177 6.21 9.16 14.35
C LEU A 177 7.13 9.26 13.12
N GLY A 178 6.88 10.21 12.22
CA GLY A 178 7.60 10.38 10.96
C GLY A 178 9.08 10.73 11.14
N ASP A 179 9.48 11.26 12.29
CA ASP A 179 10.89 11.54 12.64
C ASP A 179 11.77 10.27 12.74
N THR A 180 11.14 9.10 12.78
CA THR A 180 11.83 7.80 12.90
C THR A 180 12.25 7.17 11.57
N ILE A 181 11.88 7.79 10.44
CA ILE A 181 12.25 7.38 9.08
C ILE A 181 13.08 8.47 8.37
N PRO A 182 13.85 8.12 7.33
CA PRO A 182 14.61 9.10 6.56
C PRO A 182 13.74 10.23 6.02
N VAL A 183 14.27 11.46 5.97
CA VAL A 183 13.56 12.66 5.49
C VAL A 183 12.99 12.48 4.08
N THR A 184 13.65 11.71 3.23
CA THR A 184 13.18 11.37 1.87
C THR A 184 11.87 10.57 1.86
N MET A 185 11.53 9.90 2.96
CA MET A 185 10.30 9.13 3.16
C MET A 185 9.24 9.88 3.99
N GLN A 186 9.58 11.04 4.55
CA GLN A 186 8.67 11.83 5.38
C GLN A 186 7.65 12.56 4.50
N ASN A 187 6.61 11.85 4.09
CA ASN A 187 5.53 12.39 3.27
C ASN A 187 4.20 11.68 3.53
N GLU A 188 3.11 12.33 3.12
CA GLU A 188 1.74 11.89 3.38
C GLU A 188 1.44 10.48 2.85
N LEU A 189 1.98 10.10 1.69
CA LEU A 189 1.76 8.77 1.10
C LEU A 189 2.31 7.68 2.02
N VAL A 190 3.52 7.88 2.54
CA VAL A 190 4.14 6.94 3.48
C VAL A 190 3.35 6.88 4.78
N TYR A 191 2.90 8.02 5.30
CA TYR A 191 2.11 8.07 6.53
C TYR A 191 0.78 7.33 6.40
N GLU A 192 0.05 7.55 5.31
CA GLU A 192 -1.22 6.87 5.07
C GLU A 192 -1.05 5.36 4.90
N ILE A 193 -0.11 4.93 4.07
CA ILE A 193 0.10 3.49 3.81
C ILE A 193 0.63 2.78 5.06
N ALA A 194 1.52 3.43 5.83
CA ALA A 194 2.00 2.89 7.09
C ALA A 194 0.87 2.75 8.12
N GLY A 195 0.03 3.77 8.24
CA GLY A 195 -1.16 3.74 9.09
C GLY A 195 -2.12 2.61 8.69
N GLU A 196 -2.48 2.53 7.40
CA GLU A 196 -3.37 1.51 6.85
C GLU A 196 -2.80 0.09 7.03
N PHE A 197 -1.48 -0.06 6.88
CA PHE A 197 -0.79 -1.32 7.15
C PHE A 197 -0.95 -1.75 8.61
N CYS A 198 -0.60 -0.88 9.56
CA CYS A 198 -0.65 -1.20 10.99
C CYS A 198 -2.09 -1.40 11.49
N GLU A 199 -3.04 -0.60 11.01
CA GLU A 199 -4.47 -0.75 11.32
C GLU A 199 -5.02 -2.09 10.81
N THR A 200 -4.71 -2.43 9.55
CA THR A 200 -5.09 -3.73 8.97
C THR A 200 -4.50 -4.89 9.77
N LEU A 201 -3.23 -4.77 10.18
CA LEU A 201 -2.58 -5.78 11.00
C LEU A 201 -3.20 -5.89 12.40
N CYS A 202 -3.51 -4.77 13.07
CA CYS A 202 -4.20 -4.78 14.36
C CYS A 202 -5.55 -5.49 14.27
N ARG A 203 -6.35 -5.20 13.22
CA ARG A 203 -7.64 -5.86 12.99
C ARG A 203 -7.46 -7.36 12.81
N LEU A 204 -6.60 -7.78 11.89
CA LEU A 204 -6.31 -9.19 11.60
C LEU A 204 -5.85 -9.97 12.84
N LEU A 205 -5.06 -9.33 13.71
CA LEU A 205 -4.56 -9.93 14.96
C LEU A 205 -5.59 -9.89 16.10
N SER A 206 -6.52 -8.93 16.11
CA SER A 206 -7.59 -8.84 17.13
C SER A 206 -8.63 -9.94 16.98
N GLU A 207 -8.79 -10.47 15.77
CA GLU A 207 -9.68 -11.60 15.46
C GLU A 207 -9.10 -12.95 15.92
N GLN A 208 -7.85 -12.97 16.43
CA GLN A 208 -7.16 -14.19 16.87
C GLN A 208 -7.51 -14.58 18.31
N PRO A 209 -7.50 -15.88 18.66
CA PRO A 209 -7.62 -16.31 20.04
C PRO A 209 -6.41 -15.83 20.87
N PRO A 210 -6.60 -15.43 22.14
CA PRO A 210 -5.56 -14.82 22.98
C PRO A 210 -4.35 -15.72 23.34
N GLN A 211 -4.25 -16.94 22.80
CA GLN A 211 -3.21 -17.93 23.14
C GLN A 211 -2.42 -18.49 21.93
N SER A 212 -2.42 -17.84 20.76
CA SER A 212 -1.56 -18.31 19.67
C SER A 212 -0.08 -17.95 19.92
N SER A 213 0.80 -18.96 19.98
CA SER A 213 2.24 -18.75 20.15
C SER A 213 2.93 -18.16 18.92
N ASP A 214 2.42 -18.44 17.70
CA ASP A 214 2.86 -17.82 16.44
C ASP A 214 1.69 -17.07 15.78
N PRO A 215 1.67 -15.73 15.85
CA PRO A 215 0.62 -14.91 15.24
C PRO A 215 0.44 -15.16 13.74
N VAL A 216 1.51 -15.46 13.00
CA VAL A 216 1.42 -15.71 11.55
C VAL A 216 0.75 -17.05 11.27
N SER A 217 1.08 -18.09 12.03
CA SER A 217 0.40 -19.39 11.91
C SER A 217 -1.09 -19.30 12.23
N ALA A 218 -1.46 -18.46 13.19
CA ALA A 218 -2.85 -18.20 13.53
C ALA A 218 -3.58 -17.44 12.39
N LEU A 219 -2.95 -16.41 11.82
CA LEU A 219 -3.45 -15.70 10.64
C LEU A 219 -3.70 -16.63 9.46
N ARG A 220 -2.76 -17.53 9.14
CA ARG A 220 -2.93 -18.52 8.05
C ARG A 220 -4.16 -19.41 8.24
N LYS A 221 -4.47 -19.76 9.49
CA LYS A 221 -5.60 -20.63 9.82
C LYS A 221 -6.94 -19.90 9.72
N LEU A 222 -7.02 -18.66 10.20
CA LEU A 222 -8.28 -17.90 10.22
C LEU A 222 -8.55 -17.14 8.91
N SER A 223 -7.50 -16.68 8.23
CA SER A 223 -7.59 -15.94 6.99
C SER A 223 -6.44 -16.32 6.06
N PRO A 224 -6.57 -17.38 5.23
CA PRO A 224 -5.50 -17.85 4.34
C PRO A 224 -4.91 -16.74 3.45
N ASP A 225 -5.75 -15.78 3.06
CA ASP A 225 -5.39 -14.64 2.21
C ASP A 225 -5.06 -13.36 3.01
N TRP A 226 -4.72 -13.47 4.30
CA TRP A 226 -4.41 -12.32 5.18
C TRP A 226 -3.38 -11.36 4.56
N HIS A 227 -2.33 -11.91 3.93
CA HIS A 227 -1.25 -11.13 3.32
C HIS A 227 -1.73 -10.31 2.11
N LEU A 228 -2.84 -10.71 1.48
CA LEU A 228 -3.44 -9.97 0.37
C LEU A 228 -4.09 -8.65 0.82
N GLN A 229 -4.54 -8.60 2.08
CA GLN A 229 -5.20 -7.44 2.67
C GLN A 229 -4.21 -6.34 3.05
N LEU A 230 -2.96 -6.70 3.33
CA LEU A 230 -1.92 -5.74 3.67
C LEU A 230 -1.53 -4.90 2.44
N PRO A 231 -1.32 -3.59 2.57
CA PRO A 231 -0.83 -2.71 1.50
C PRO A 231 0.67 -2.94 1.19
N LEU A 232 1.14 -4.18 1.32
CA LEU A 232 2.46 -4.65 0.92
C LEU A 232 2.26 -5.76 -0.13
N VAL A 233 2.59 -5.45 -1.38
CA VAL A 233 2.51 -6.43 -2.46
C VAL A 233 3.74 -7.33 -2.43
N LEU A 234 3.72 -8.31 -1.53
CA LEU A 234 4.77 -9.29 -1.31
C LEU A 234 4.18 -10.72 -1.35
N PRO A 235 4.99 -11.73 -1.70
CA PRO A 235 4.64 -13.13 -1.44
C PRO A 235 4.36 -13.36 0.04
N GLU A 236 3.49 -14.34 0.36
CA GLU A 236 3.09 -14.64 1.74
C GLU A 236 4.30 -14.89 2.67
N ALA A 237 5.31 -15.62 2.20
CA ALA A 237 6.51 -15.91 2.99
C ALA A 237 7.26 -14.63 3.42
N ASN A 238 7.34 -13.63 2.54
CA ASN A 238 8.00 -12.36 2.82
C ASN A 238 7.14 -11.49 3.73
N ALA A 239 5.81 -11.45 3.50
CA ALA A 239 4.88 -10.75 4.37
C ALA A 239 4.91 -11.33 5.80
N ALA A 240 4.97 -12.66 5.91
CA ALA A 240 5.10 -13.38 7.18
C ALA A 240 6.36 -12.98 7.93
N GLU A 241 7.49 -12.88 7.24
CA GLU A 241 8.76 -12.45 7.86
C GLU A 241 8.69 -11.00 8.36
N VAL A 242 8.11 -10.09 7.57
CA VAL A 242 7.89 -8.69 7.99
C VAL A 242 7.03 -8.64 9.25
N VAL A 243 5.90 -9.36 9.28
CA VAL A 243 5.02 -9.40 10.45
C VAL A 243 5.72 -9.99 11.67
N ARG A 244 6.46 -11.10 11.51
CA ARG A 244 7.24 -11.69 12.62
C ARG A 244 8.27 -10.71 13.16
N ARG A 245 9.04 -10.04 12.30
CA ARG A 245 10.02 -9.03 12.73
C ARG A 245 9.36 -7.85 13.42
N LEU A 246 8.21 -7.40 12.93
CA LEU A 246 7.44 -6.32 13.54
C LEU A 246 6.97 -6.70 14.94
N LEU A 247 6.38 -7.89 15.10
CA LEU A 247 5.82 -8.38 16.36
C LEU A 247 6.86 -8.92 17.34
N SER A 248 8.03 -9.34 16.85
CA SER A 248 9.12 -9.77 17.71
C SER A 248 9.51 -8.61 18.60
N GLN A 249 9.35 -8.81 19.91
CA GLN A 249 9.98 -7.96 20.90
C GLN A 249 11.48 -8.21 20.75
N SER A 250 12.15 -7.50 19.84
CA SER A 250 13.49 -7.06 20.17
C SER A 250 13.27 -6.08 21.30
N SER A 251 13.30 -6.59 22.52
CA SER A 251 13.98 -5.88 23.56
C SER A 251 15.32 -5.45 22.94
N GLU A 252 15.38 -4.22 22.45
CA GLU A 252 16.52 -3.43 22.83
C GLU A 252 16.47 -3.43 24.35
N ILE A 253 17.09 -4.47 24.92
CA ILE A 253 17.76 -4.36 26.18
C ILE A 253 18.70 -3.19 25.92
N ARG A 254 18.24 -1.99 26.23
CA ARG A 254 19.14 -0.97 26.73
C ARG A 254 19.85 -1.71 27.85
N SER A 255 21.05 -2.21 27.56
CA SER A 255 22.06 -2.40 28.58
C SER A 255 22.38 -0.99 29.09
N ALA A 256 21.42 -0.41 29.81
CA ALA A 256 21.77 0.36 30.96
C ALA A 256 22.38 -0.71 31.86
N SER A 257 23.70 -0.82 31.80
CA SER A 257 24.49 -1.36 32.88
C SER A 257 23.96 -0.73 34.16
N SER A 258 23.06 -1.43 34.84
CA SER A 258 22.70 -1.11 36.21
C SER A 258 23.97 -1.41 37.00
N LEU A 259 24.83 -0.41 37.10
CA LEU A 259 25.88 -0.35 38.11
C LEU A 259 25.17 -0.55 39.44
N GLN A 260 25.22 -1.77 39.97
CA GLN A 260 24.86 -2.02 41.36
C GLN A 260 25.96 -1.38 42.20
N VAL A 261 25.65 -0.20 42.73
CA VAL A 261 26.48 0.43 43.76
C VAL A 261 26.13 -0.25 45.07
N GLU A 262 26.97 -1.18 45.50
CA GLU A 262 26.89 -1.77 46.83
C GLU A 262 27.62 -0.84 47.81
N ARG A 263 26.90 -0.30 48.80
CA ARG A 263 27.49 0.48 49.89
C ARG A 263 27.85 -0.47 51.02
N ILE A 264 29.15 -0.64 51.24
CA ILE A 264 29.69 -1.40 52.36
C ILE A 264 30.04 -0.41 53.46
N TRP A 265 29.49 -0.60 54.65
CA TRP A 265 29.89 0.14 55.84
C TRP A 265 31.19 -0.47 56.37
N VAL A 266 32.20 0.37 56.55
CA VAL A 266 33.46 -0.02 57.20
C VAL A 266 33.42 0.60 58.59
N ASP A 267 33.39 -0.23 59.62
CA ASP A 267 33.60 0.22 60.99
C ASP A 267 35.04 0.75 61.10
N VAL A 268 35.15 1.98 61.57
CA VAL A 268 36.44 2.57 61.93
C VAL A 268 36.68 2.17 63.38
N ASP A 269 37.58 1.22 63.59
CA ASP A 269 38.05 0.87 64.94
C ASP A 269 38.68 2.12 65.59
N ASP A 270 38.20 2.43 66.80
CA ASP A 270 38.73 3.46 67.67
C ASP A 270 40.20 3.17 68.05
N SER A 271 41.08 4.15 67.82
CA SER A 271 42.37 4.30 68.50
C SER A 271 42.80 5.76 68.53
#